data_AF-A0A6V7QFM8-F1
#
_entry.id   AF-A0A6V7QFM8-F1
#
_cell.length_a   1.000
_cell.length_b   1.000
_cell.length_c   1.000
_cell.angle_alpha   90.00
_cell.angle_beta   90.00
_cell.angle_gamma   90.00
#
_symmetry.space_group_name_H-M   'P 1'
#
loop_
_entity.id
_entity.type
_entity.pdbx_description
1 polymer ?
#
loop_
_entity_poly.entity_id
_entity_poly.type
_entity_poly.pdbx_seq_one_letter_code
_entity_poly.pdbx_strand_id
1 'polypeptide(L)'
;MTSPGMNVILKGAVASTVIFLSASTTAALHWFVSPYIHKLRWRPGSDSFEVVMMSWLATPISKTIKFADVVPPATNRPFVTFKADGSFYFVDVEHFHNKALLARLTPDNRAHQSAFKNL
;
A
#
# COMPACT_ATOMS: atom_id res chain seq x y z
N MET A 1 -18.72 24.98 22.77
CA MET A 1 -17.27 25.33 22.75
C MET A 1 -16.93 26.30 21.62
N THR A 2 -17.60 27.46 21.55
CA THR A 2 -17.08 28.68 20.91
C THR A 2 -17.73 29.85 21.64
N SER A 3 -16.96 30.70 22.33
CA SER A 3 -17.56 31.87 22.99
C SER A 3 -18.11 32.82 21.90
N PRO A 4 -19.28 33.45 22.12
CA PRO A 4 -19.88 34.35 21.14
C PRO A 4 -18.96 35.49 20.70
N GLY A 5 -18.08 35.97 21.59
CA GLY A 5 -17.14 37.07 21.34
C GLY A 5 -15.82 36.71 20.64
N MET A 6 -15.62 35.46 20.21
CA MET A 6 -14.37 35.04 19.56
C MET A 6 -14.31 35.49 18.09
N ASN A 7 -13.20 36.11 17.68
CA ASN A 7 -13.00 36.64 16.32
C ASN A 7 -13.26 35.55 15.26
N VAL A 8 -14.02 35.90 14.21
CA VAL A 8 -14.37 35.00 13.10
C VAL A 8 -13.14 34.42 12.41
N ILE A 9 -12.02 35.14 12.37
CA ILE A 9 -10.74 34.66 11.84
C ILE A 9 -10.22 33.50 12.69
N LEU A 10 -10.30 33.60 14.02
CA LEU A 10 -9.86 32.56 14.94
C LEU A 10 -10.78 31.32 14.84
N LYS A 11 -12.10 31.52 14.70
CA LYS A 11 -13.04 30.43 14.42
C LYS A 11 -12.70 29.71 13.10
N GLY A 12 -12.41 30.48 12.05
CA GLY A 12 -12.00 29.96 10.76
C GLY A 12 -10.68 29.19 10.82
N ALA A 13 -9.69 29.70 11.56
CA ALA A 13 -8.40 29.03 11.75
C ALA A 13 -8.55 27.69 12.47
N VAL A 14 -9.33 27.65 13.54
CA VAL A 14 -9.61 26.40 14.28
C VAL A 14 -10.34 25.39 13.39
N ALA A 15 -11.38 25.82 12.69
CA ALA A 15 -12.14 24.95 11.78
C ALA A 15 -11.23 24.39 10.66
N SER A 16 -10.41 25.24 10.04
CA SER A 16 -9.48 24.85 8.98
C SER A 16 -8.44 23.84 9.48
N THR A 17 -7.93 24.03 10.70
CA THR A 17 -6.96 23.12 11.31
C THR A 17 -7.56 21.72 11.52
N VAL A 18 -8.79 21.64 12.03
CA VAL A 18 -9.48 20.36 12.22
C VAL A 18 -9.71 19.65 10.88
N ILE A 19 -10.12 20.39 9.85
CA ILE A 19 -10.31 19.83 8.50
C ILE A 19 -8.99 19.32 7.95
N PHE A 20 -7.93 20.12 8.06
CA PHE A 20 -6.60 19.76 7.56
C PHE A 20 -6.05 18.52 8.25
N LEU A 21 -6.10 18.47 9.59
CA LEU A 21 -5.64 17.31 10.36
C LEU A 21 -6.45 16.05 10.05
N SER A 22 -7.77 16.20 9.88
CA SER A 22 -8.64 15.08 9.49
C SER A 22 -8.25 14.54 8.12
N ALA A 23 -8.16 15.42 7.11
CA ALA A 23 -7.82 15.05 5.75
C ALA A 23 -6.40 14.46 5.64
N SER A 24 -5.42 15.04 6.32
CA SER A 24 -4.04 14.55 6.31
C SER A 24 -3.91 13.16 6.91
N THR A 25 -4.64 12.89 7.99
CA THR A 25 -4.63 11.57 8.64
C THR A 25 -5.26 10.51 7.73
N THR A 26 -6.38 10.83 7.08
CA THR A 26 -7.00 9.95 6.07
C THR A 26 -6.06 9.69 4.90
N ALA A 27 -5.37 10.72 4.40
CA ALA A 27 -4.40 10.59 3.32
C ALA A 27 -3.19 9.73 3.71
N ALA A 28 -2.66 9.89 4.92
CA ALA A 28 -1.56 9.07 5.42
C ALA A 28 -1.96 7.59 5.54
N LEU A 29 -3.15 7.31 6.07
CA LEU A 29 -3.67 5.95 6.17
C LEU A 29 -3.88 5.34 4.78
N HIS A 30 -4.55 6.08 3.88
CA HIS A 30 -4.76 5.59 2.51
C HIS A 30 -3.44 5.34 1.80
N TRP A 31 -2.49 6.29 1.91
CA TRP A 31 -1.15 6.12 1.39
C TRP A 31 -0.59 4.80 1.88
N PHE A 32 -0.68 4.49 3.18
CA PHE A 32 -0.20 3.26 3.84
C PHE A 32 -0.90 1.96 3.39
N VAL A 33 -2.22 1.92 3.21
CA VAL A 33 -2.93 0.71 2.74
C VAL A 33 -2.94 0.50 1.22
N SER A 34 -2.62 1.52 0.42
CA SER A 34 -2.66 1.47 -1.05
C SER A 34 -1.97 0.27 -1.74
N PRO A 35 -0.85 -0.31 -1.24
CA PRO A 35 -0.19 -1.47 -1.85
C PRO A 35 -0.89 -2.78 -1.56
N TYR A 36 -1.84 -2.81 -0.62
CA TYR A 36 -2.43 -4.04 -0.13
C TYR A 36 -3.24 -4.73 -1.24
N ILE A 37 -2.81 -5.94 -1.59
CA ILE A 37 -3.52 -6.79 -2.53
C ILE A 37 -4.61 -7.53 -1.77
N HIS A 38 -5.87 -7.29 -2.15
CA HIS A 38 -7.02 -7.98 -1.58
C HIS A 38 -7.16 -9.40 -2.13
N LYS A 39 -6.98 -9.59 -3.44
CA LYS A 39 -7.00 -10.91 -4.08
C LYS A 39 -5.92 -11.02 -5.14
N LEU A 40 -5.27 -12.16 -5.19
CA LEU A 40 -4.30 -12.49 -6.23
C LEU A 40 -4.74 -13.77 -6.94
N ARG A 41 -4.89 -13.68 -8.26
CA ARG A 41 -5.28 -14.79 -9.13
C ARG A 41 -4.18 -15.07 -10.13
N TRP A 42 -3.77 -16.32 -10.20
CA TRP A 42 -2.80 -16.78 -11.18
C TRP A 42 -3.16 -18.18 -11.64
N ARG A 43 -2.99 -18.42 -12.94
CA ARG A 43 -3.14 -19.74 -13.54
C ARG A 43 -1.74 -20.33 -13.72
N PRO A 44 -1.45 -21.53 -13.19
CA PRO A 44 -0.18 -22.20 -13.41
C PRO A 44 0.15 -22.27 -14.90
N GLY A 45 1.35 -21.80 -15.29
CA GLY A 45 1.79 -21.71 -16.69
C GLY A 45 1.50 -20.37 -17.39
N SER A 46 0.76 -19.45 -16.75
CA SER A 46 0.62 -18.07 -17.24
C SER A 46 1.83 -17.22 -16.84
N ASP A 47 2.30 -16.38 -17.77
CA ASP A 47 3.36 -15.37 -17.52
C ASP A 47 2.82 -14.08 -16.87
N SER A 48 1.51 -14.03 -16.63
CA SER A 48 0.83 -12.92 -15.98
C SER A 48 -0.09 -13.38 -14.86
N PHE A 49 -0.30 -12.51 -13.89
CA PHE A 49 -1.21 -12.69 -12.76
C PHE A 49 -2.11 -11.46 -12.61
N GLU A 50 -3.30 -11.67 -12.06
CA GLU A 50 -4.26 -10.63 -11.75
C GLU A 50 -4.19 -10.29 -10.27
N VAL A 51 -4.12 -9.01 -9.96
CA VAL A 51 -4.23 -8.47 -8.60
C VAL A 51 -5.48 -7.62 -8.50
N VAL A 52 -6.20 -7.78 -7.39
CA VAL A 52 -7.33 -6.94 -7.02
C VAL A 52 -6.90 -6.10 -5.83
N MET A 53 -6.93 -4.79 -5.99
CA MET A 53 -6.66 -3.81 -4.94
C MET A 53 -7.94 -3.01 -4.64
N MET A 54 -7.91 -2.22 -3.57
CA MET A 54 -8.98 -1.27 -3.27
C MET A 54 -8.57 0.14 -3.69
N SER A 55 -9.47 0.85 -4.35
CA SER A 55 -9.33 2.26 -4.64
C SER A 55 -9.45 3.11 -3.37
N TRP A 56 -9.22 4.41 -3.50
CA TRP A 56 -9.52 5.38 -2.45
C TRP A 56 -10.96 5.29 -1.93
N LEU A 57 -11.93 5.07 -2.83
CA LEU A 57 -13.34 4.94 -2.49
C LEU A 57 -13.74 3.49 -2.18
N ALA A 58 -12.78 2.65 -1.80
CA ALA A 58 -12.98 1.22 -1.51
C ALA A 58 -13.63 0.43 -2.66
N THR A 59 -13.46 0.89 -3.90
CA THR A 59 -13.91 0.16 -5.08
C THR A 59 -12.83 -0.82 -5.54
N PRO A 60 -13.19 -2.05 -5.95
CA PRO A 60 -12.20 -3.02 -6.40
C PRO A 60 -11.59 -2.57 -7.75
N ILE A 61 -10.26 -2.57 -7.80
CA ILE A 61 -9.49 -2.32 -9.02
C ILE A 61 -8.70 -3.57 -9.36
N SER A 62 -9.05 -4.22 -10.47
CA SER A 62 -8.27 -5.32 -11.05
C SER A 62 -7.14 -4.77 -11.93
N LYS A 63 -5.93 -5.30 -11.76
CA LYS A 63 -4.80 -5.08 -12.66
C LYS A 63 -4.17 -6.41 -13.05
N THR A 64 -3.76 -6.54 -14.30
CA THR A 64 -2.98 -7.69 -14.79
C THR A 64 -1.52 -7.29 -14.89
N ILE A 65 -0.64 -8.05 -14.24
CA ILE A 65 0.80 -7.78 -14.15
C ILE A 65 1.55 -8.97 -14.73
N LYS A 66 2.61 -8.71 -15.50
CA LYS A 66 3.51 -9.77 -15.98
C LYS A 66 4.63 -9.98 -14.99
N PHE A 67 5.09 -11.22 -14.84
CA PHE A 67 6.22 -11.50 -13.94
C PHE A 67 7.52 -10.80 -14.37
N ALA A 68 7.70 -10.54 -15.66
CA ALA A 68 8.86 -9.82 -16.18
C ALA A 68 8.97 -8.36 -15.68
N ASP A 69 7.85 -7.76 -15.29
CA ASP A 69 7.78 -6.37 -14.83
C ASP A 69 7.96 -6.26 -13.30
N VAL A 70 8.06 -7.40 -12.60
CA VAL A 70 8.23 -7.46 -11.14
C VAL A 70 9.68 -7.16 -10.78
N VAL A 71 9.87 -6.08 -10.01
CA VAL A 71 11.17 -5.65 -9.51
C VAL A 71 11.18 -5.53 -7.98
N PRO A 72 12.35 -5.71 -7.33
CA PRO A 72 12.49 -5.45 -5.91
C PRO A 72 12.06 -4.02 -5.54
N PRO A 73 11.36 -3.83 -4.42
CA PRO A 73 10.85 -2.52 -4.05
C PRO A 73 11.98 -1.66 -3.45
N ALA A 74 12.54 -0.75 -4.24
CA ALA A 74 13.50 0.25 -3.75
C ALA A 74 12.79 1.40 -3.01
N THR A 75 12.22 1.12 -1.83
CA THR A 75 11.48 2.11 -1.03
C THR A 75 11.64 1.85 0.47
N ASN A 76 11.61 2.91 1.28
CA ASN A 76 11.60 2.84 2.75
C ASN A 76 10.19 2.62 3.32
N ARG A 77 9.22 2.40 2.45
CA ARG A 77 7.83 2.25 2.81
C ARG A 77 7.59 0.89 3.49
N PRO A 78 6.90 0.86 4.64
CA PRO A 78 6.55 -0.40 5.28
C PRO A 78 5.53 -1.19 4.45
N PHE A 79 5.54 -2.52 4.61
CA PHE A 79 4.61 -3.44 3.94
C PHE A 79 4.58 -3.28 2.42
N VAL A 80 5.71 -3.54 1.78
CA VAL A 80 5.82 -3.67 0.32
C VAL A 80 6.64 -4.92 0.01
N THR A 81 6.11 -5.79 -0.85
CA THR A 81 6.75 -7.04 -1.28
C THR A 81 7.50 -6.85 -2.60
N PHE A 82 6.86 -6.19 -3.57
CA PHE A 82 7.46 -5.93 -4.88
C PHE A 82 6.89 -4.66 -5.51
N LYS A 83 7.55 -4.18 -6.57
CA LYS A 83 7.07 -3.10 -7.43
C LYS A 83 6.86 -3.66 -8.83
N ALA A 84 5.78 -3.27 -9.49
CA ALA A 84 5.54 -3.58 -10.89
C ALA A 84 4.79 -2.43 -11.55
N ASP A 85 5.07 -2.13 -12.82
CA ASP A 85 4.37 -1.08 -13.57
C ASP A 85 4.24 0.25 -12.78
N GLY A 86 5.35 0.68 -12.16
CA GLY A 86 5.41 1.89 -11.32
C GLY A 86 4.67 1.83 -9.98
N SER A 87 3.87 0.79 -9.72
CA SER A 87 3.02 0.62 -8.53
C SER A 87 3.66 -0.30 -7.50
N PHE A 88 3.41 -0.04 -6.22
CA PHE A 88 3.87 -0.89 -5.12
C PHE A 88 2.81 -1.90 -4.72
N TYR A 89 3.24 -3.11 -4.38
CA TYR A 89 2.36 -4.22 -4.04
C TYR A 89 2.83 -4.92 -2.78
N PHE A 90 1.87 -5.30 -1.95
CA PHE A 90 2.08 -6.07 -0.73
C PHE A 90 1.29 -7.37 -0.77
N VAL A 91 2.00 -8.45 -0.47
CA VAL A 91 1.44 -9.78 -0.25
C VAL A 91 1.86 -10.22 1.14
N ASP A 92 0.90 -10.62 1.95
CA ASP A 92 1.14 -11.24 3.24
C ASP A 92 1.74 -12.64 3.04
N VAL A 93 3.05 -12.76 3.26
CA VAL A 93 3.80 -14.00 3.03
C VAL A 93 3.43 -15.13 4.00
N GLU A 94 2.90 -14.80 5.18
CA GLU A 94 2.63 -15.78 6.24
C GLU A 94 1.30 -16.51 6.00
N HIS A 95 0.30 -15.80 5.49
CA HIS A 95 -1.03 -16.34 5.22
C HIS A 95 -1.26 -16.72 3.75
N PHE A 96 -0.25 -16.61 2.89
CA PHE A 96 -0.40 -16.91 1.46
C PHE A 96 -0.33 -18.42 1.17
N HIS A 97 -1.46 -19.02 0.80
CA HIS A 97 -1.56 -20.46 0.53
C HIS A 97 -0.72 -20.94 -0.67
N ASN A 98 -0.54 -20.13 -1.72
CA ASN A 98 0.15 -20.55 -2.95
C ASN A 98 1.65 -20.20 -2.92
N LYS A 99 2.45 -21.08 -2.30
CA LYS A 99 3.90 -20.90 -2.15
C LYS A 99 4.67 -20.82 -3.47
N ALA A 100 4.21 -21.50 -4.52
CA ALA A 100 4.86 -21.49 -5.82
C ALA A 100 4.81 -20.10 -6.48
N LEU A 101 3.68 -19.40 -6.33
CA LEU A 101 3.54 -18.04 -6.81
C LEU A 101 4.32 -17.05 -5.92
N LEU A 102 4.30 -17.24 -4.60
CA LEU A 102 5.05 -16.39 -3.68
C LEU A 102 6.56 -16.37 -3.99
N ALA A 103 7.13 -17.54 -4.32
CA ALA A 103 8.53 -17.66 -4.71
C ALA A 103 8.87 -16.88 -5.98
N ARG A 104 7.93 -16.73 -6.92
CA ARG A 104 8.12 -15.93 -8.13
C ARG A 104 7.98 -14.43 -7.88
N LEU A 105 7.13 -14.03 -6.93
CA LEU A 105 6.90 -12.62 -6.58
C LEU A 105 7.94 -12.05 -5.62
N THR A 106 8.68 -12.91 -4.93
CA THR A 106 9.69 -12.54 -3.96
C THR A 106 11.07 -12.95 -4.50
N PRO A 107 11.62 -12.23 -5.49
CA PRO A 107 13.01 -12.44 -5.87
C PRO A 107 13.87 -12.21 -4.62
N ASP A 108 14.67 -13.23 -4.29
CA ASP A 108 15.32 -13.49 -2.99
C ASP A 108 15.62 -12.24 -2.13
N ASN A 109 14.77 -12.01 -1.13
CA ASN A 109 14.90 -10.90 -0.17
C ASN A 109 15.72 -11.30 1.08
N ARG A 110 16.56 -12.33 0.99
CA ARG A 110 17.53 -12.66 2.06
C ARG A 110 18.53 -11.53 2.33
N ALA A 111 18.68 -10.59 1.40
CA ALA A 111 19.55 -9.42 1.56
C ALA A 111 18.97 -8.37 2.55
N HIS A 112 17.66 -8.07 2.56
CA HIS A 112 17.13 -7.04 3.46
C HIS A 112 16.83 -7.54 4.88
N GLN A 113 16.56 -8.83 5.09
CA GLN A 113 16.38 -9.37 6.46
C GLN A 113 17.66 -9.30 7.30
N SER A 114 18.84 -9.29 6.66
CA SER A 114 20.12 -9.17 7.38
C SER A 114 20.39 -7.76 7.91
N ALA A 115 19.83 -6.72 7.28
CA ALA A 115 20.04 -5.33 7.66
C ALA A 115 19.25 -4.92 8.92
N PHE A 116 18.05 -5.47 9.13
CA PHE A 116 17.21 -5.15 10.29
C PHE A 116 17.45 -6.04 11.51
N LYS A 117 18.26 -7.11 11.39
CA LYS A 117 18.61 -7.97 12.53
C LYS A 117 19.77 -7.42 13.38
N ASN A 118 20.43 -6.36 12.92
CA ASN A 118 21.60 -5.75 13.57
C ASN A 118 21.36 -4.28 13.99
N LEU A 119 20.10 -3.84 14.10
CA LEU A 119 19.73 -2.54 14.66
C LEU A 119 19.02 -2.71 16.00
#